data_AF-A0A959QLT4-F1
#
_entry.id   AF-A0A959QLT4-F1
#
_cell.length_a   1.000
_cell.length_b   1.000
_cell.length_c   1.000
_cell.angle_alpha   90.00
_cell.angle_beta   90.00
_cell.angle_gamma   90.00
#
_symmetry.space_group_name_H-M   'P 1'
#
loop_
_entity.id
_entity.type
_entity.pdbx_description
1 polymer ?
#
loop_
_entity_poly.entity_id
_entity_poly.type
_entity_poly.pdbx_seq_one_letter_code
_entity_poly.pdbx_strand_id
1 'polypeptide(L)' 'HYALSQQIGELVLFPAVRQASETTVIAASGHSCRHQITDGTRRTARHVVEILEEALLGNANNQIPNSK' A
#
# COMPACT_ATOMS: atom_id res chain seq x y z
N HIS A 1 16.98 -17.02 2.57
CA HIS A 1 15.50 -17.11 2.68
C HIS A 1 14.74 -16.17 1.75
N TYR A 2 15.32 -15.06 1.26
CA TYR A 2 14.67 -14.12 0.32
C TYR A 2 14.01 -14.80 -0.91
N ALA A 3 14.74 -15.66 -1.63
CA ALA A 3 14.20 -16.33 -2.82
C ALA A 3 12.95 -17.17 -2.52
N LEU A 4 12.94 -17.89 -1.40
CA LEU A 4 11.78 -18.67 -0.96
C LEU A 4 10.59 -17.76 -0.63
N SER A 5 10.82 -16.63 0.04
CA SER A 5 9.77 -15.64 0.32
C SER A 5 9.17 -15.06 -0.97
N GLN A 6 9.98 -14.82 -1.99
CA GLN A 6 9.49 -14.37 -3.29
C GLN A 6 8.64 -15.45 -3.97
N GLN A 7 9.06 -16.72 -3.93
CA GLN A 7 8.30 -17.85 -4.47
C GLN A 7 6.93 -18.00 -3.77
N ILE A 8 6.87 -17.83 -2.45
CA ILE A 8 5.62 -17.87 -1.70
C ILE A 8 4.72 -16.69 -2.09
N GLY A 9 5.29 -15.50 -2.26
CA GLY A 9 4.55 -14.30 -2.70
C GLY A 9 3.89 -14.47 -4.07
N GLU A 10 4.55 -15.19 -4.98
CA GLU A 10 4.04 -15.50 -6.33
C GLU A 10 2.84 -16.46 -6.34
N LEU A 11 2.55 -17.16 -5.24
CA LEU A 11 1.40 -18.09 -5.19
C LEU A 11 0.06 -17.38 -5.26
N VAL A 12 -0.09 -16.24 -4.56
CA VAL A 12 -1.38 -15.54 -4.42
C VAL A 12 -1.20 -14.03 -4.35
N LEU A 13 -0.30 -13.55 -3.48
CA LEU A 13 -0.19 -12.15 -3.13
C LEU A 13 0.22 -11.27 -4.33
N PHE A 14 1.33 -11.61 -5.00
CA PHE A 14 1.85 -10.80 -6.10
C PHE A 14 0.93 -10.78 -7.32
N PRO A 15 0.35 -11.91 -7.78
CA PRO A 15 -0.67 -11.89 -8.83
C PRO A 15 -1.87 -11.01 -8.48
N ALA A 16 -2.40 -11.10 -7.26
CA ALA A 16 -3.56 -10.28 -6.84
C ALA A 16 -3.23 -8.78 -6.85
N VAL A 17 -2.07 -8.39 -6.34
CA VAL A 17 -1.62 -6.99 -6.34
C VAL A 17 -1.37 -6.47 -7.77
N ARG A 18 -0.84 -7.29 -8.68
CA ARG A 18 -0.61 -6.90 -10.08
C ARG A 18 -1.92 -6.79 -10.88
N GLN A 19 -2.94 -7.57 -10.53
CA GLN A 19 -4.26 -7.51 -11.16
C GLN A 19 -5.14 -6.37 -10.63
N ALA A 20 -4.87 -5.88 -9.43
CA ALA A 20 -5.58 -4.73 -8.88
C ALA A 20 -5.37 -3.48 -9.75
N SER A 21 -6.43 -2.70 -9.94
CA SER A 21 -6.39 -1.43 -10.67
C SER A 21 -5.23 -0.55 -10.22
N GLU A 22 -4.68 0.26 -11.11
CA GLU A 22 -3.65 1.25 -10.79
C GLU A 22 -4.13 2.25 -9.73
N THR A 23 -5.43 2.53 -9.70
CA THR A 23 -6.09 3.40 -8.71
C THR A 23 -6.37 2.70 -7.37
N THR A 24 -6.18 1.38 -7.27
CA THR A 24 -6.37 0.65 -6.02
C THR A 24 -5.20 0.92 -5.07
N VAL A 25 -5.52 1.41 -3.87
CA VAL A 25 -4.57 1.56 -2.78
C VAL A 25 -4.26 0.20 -2.15
N ILE A 26 -2.97 -0.14 -2.06
CA ILE A 26 -2.51 -1.37 -1.39
C ILE A 26 -2.10 -1.04 0.04
N ALA A 27 -2.80 -1.62 1.01
CA ALA A 27 -2.55 -1.39 2.44
C ALA A 27 -1.81 -2.57 3.07
N ALA A 28 -0.72 -2.30 3.81
CA ALA A 28 -0.03 -3.30 4.62
C ALA A 28 0.57 -2.68 5.89
N SER A 29 0.20 -3.23 7.05
CA SER A 29 0.65 -2.74 8.37
C SER A 29 2.12 -3.07 8.66
N GLY A 30 2.59 -4.24 8.23
CA GLY A 30 3.98 -4.67 8.43
C GLY A 30 4.98 -3.98 7.49
N HIS A 31 6.10 -3.49 8.03
CA HIS A 31 7.21 -2.94 7.23
C HIS A 31 7.77 -3.96 6.24
N SER A 32 8.03 -5.19 6.71
CA SER A 32 8.49 -6.29 5.85
C SER A 32 7.48 -6.63 4.74
N CYS A 33 6.17 -6.61 5.06
CA CYS A 33 5.14 -6.89 4.06
C CYS A 33 5.11 -5.82 2.98
N ARG A 34 5.25 -4.53 3.36
CA ARG A 34 5.32 -3.43 2.40
C ARG A 34 6.52 -3.59 1.46
N HIS A 35 7.71 -3.84 2.00
CA HIS A 35 8.89 -4.09 1.18
C HIS A 35 8.74 -5.30 0.26
N GLN A 36 8.24 -6.43 0.77
CA GLN A 36 8.03 -7.62 -0.04
C GLN A 36 7.07 -7.37 -1.22
N ILE A 37 5.97 -6.64 -0.98
CA ILE A 37 5.03 -6.25 -2.03
C ILE A 37 5.72 -5.34 -3.06
N THR A 38 6.46 -4.34 -2.60
CA THR A 38 7.18 -3.41 -3.49
C THR A 38 8.23 -4.13 -4.33
N ASP A 39 9.06 -4.98 -3.72
CA ASP A 39 10.10 -5.74 -4.39
C ASP A 39 9.52 -6.77 -5.39
N GLY A 40 8.41 -7.43 -5.03
CA GLY A 40 7.79 -8.48 -5.84
C GLY A 40 6.85 -7.99 -6.95
N THR A 41 6.29 -6.78 -6.82
CA THR A 41 5.21 -6.32 -7.71
C THR A 41 5.47 -4.97 -8.35
N ARG A 42 6.45 -4.20 -7.87
CA ARG A 42 6.67 -2.79 -8.22
C ARG A 42 5.51 -1.85 -7.87
N ARG A 43 4.52 -2.34 -7.11
CA ARG A 43 3.44 -1.51 -6.54
C ARG A 43 3.87 -0.99 -5.17
N THR A 44 3.54 0.26 -4.88
CA THR A 44 3.77 0.85 -3.56
C THR A 44 2.68 0.39 -2.61
N ALA A 45 3.07 -0.34 -1.57
CA ALA A 45 2.19 -0.65 -0.44
C ALA A 45 2.39 0.39 0.66
N ARG A 46 1.29 0.88 1.25
CA ARG A 46 1.30 1.96 2.23
C ARG A 46 0.87 1.48 3.60
N HIS A 47 1.33 2.18 4.64
CA HIS A 47 0.89 1.86 5.99
C HIS A 47 -0.58 2.27 6.17
N VAL A 48 -1.34 1.45 6.90
CA VAL A 48 -2.79 1.67 7.09
C VAL A 48 -3.07 3.05 7.71
N VAL A 49 -2.21 3.52 8.62
CA VAL A 49 -2.39 4.83 9.27
C VAL A 49 -2.21 5.99 8.30
N GLU A 50 -1.29 5.91 7.33
CA GLU A 50 -1.12 6.97 6.32
C GLU A 50 -2.36 7.06 5.41
N ILE A 51 -2.94 5.91 5.06
CA ILE A 51 -4.16 5.83 4.27
C ILE A 51 -5.34 6.42 5.07
N LEU A 52 -5.43 6.11 6.36
CA LEU A 52 -6.47 6.64 7.23
C LEU A 52 -6.31 8.14 7.45
N GLU A 53 -5.09 8.63 7.67
CA GLU A 53 -4.79 10.05 7.77
C GLU A 53 -5.27 10.78 6.51
N GLU A 54 -4.89 10.31 5.32
CA GLU A 54 -5.34 10.92 4.06
C GLU A 54 -6.87 10.86 3.89
N ALA A 55 -7.52 9.77 4.30
CA ALA A 55 -8.97 9.67 4.23
C ALA A 55 -9.66 10.63 5.20
N LEU A 56 -9.11 10.84 6.40
CA LEU A 56 -9.67 11.73 7.41
C LEU A 56 -9.38 13.20 7.10
N LEU A 57 -8.15 13.52 6.72
CA LEU A 57 -7.69 14.87 6.42
C LEU A 57 -7.98 15.30 4.98
N GLY A 58 -7.95 14.40 4.01
CA GLY A 58 -8.36 14.68 2.63
C GLY A 58 -9.85 15.02 2.50
N ASN A 59 -10.67 14.52 3.43
CA ASN A 59 -12.07 14.95 3.60
C ASN A 59 -12.19 16.25 4.43
N ALA A 60 -11.24 16.54 5.33
CA ALA A 60 -11.21 17.79 6.12
C ALA A 60 -10.67 19.00 5.33
N ASN A 61 -9.80 18.76 4.35
CA ASN A 61 -9.14 19.81 3.55
C ASN A 61 -10.06 20.45 2.50
N ASN A 62 -11.30 19.96 2.33
CA ASN A 62 -12.32 20.67 1.55
C ASN A 62 -13.04 21.77 2.36
N GLN A 63 -12.72 21.97 3.66
CA GLN A 63 -13.27 23.06 4.49
C GLN A 63 -12.33 23.58 5.58
N ILE A 64 -11.03 23.73 5.33
CA ILE A 64 -10.21 24.59 6.21
C ILE A 64 -9.64 25.72 5.35
N PRO A 65 -10.29 26.91 5.32
CA PRO A 65 -9.65 28.07 4.76
C PRO A 65 -8.37 28.31 5.56
N ASN A 66 -7.29 28.39 4.78
CA ASN A 66 -5.94 28.68 5.22
C ASN A 66 -5.94 29.66 6.40
N SER A 67 -5.47 29.21 7.57
CA SER A 67 -5.22 30.11 8.69
C SER A 67 -3.88 29.80 9.35
N LYS A 68 -2.81 29.99 8.58
CA LYS A 68 -1.65 30.85 8.87
C LYS A 68 -0.44 30.41 8.06
#